data_AF-A0A7U9XQA0-F1
#
_entry.id   AF-A0A7U9XQA0-F1
#
_cell.length_a   1.000
_cell.length_b   1.000
_cell.length_c   1.000
_cell.angle_alpha   90.00
_cell.angle_beta   90.00
_cell.angle_gamma   90.00
#
_symmetry.space_group_name_H-M   'P 1'
#
loop_
_entity.id
_entity.type
_entity.pdbx_description
1 polymer ?
#
loop_
_entity_poly.entity_id
_entity_poly.type
_entity_poly.pdbx_seq_one_letter_code
_entity_poly.pdbx_strand_id
1 'polypeptide(L)'
;MIPLKIETLLEGRVVEHDRVEYKTGWNPNDIIHSICAFANDYDNTNGGYIVIGVKESNGMPVFPLEGVPKEKLDSIQQEIFQYCNQIIPRYIPRIEVVDYKDEGIYLIYLWCSAGDSGPYQPPKESPPPTLSTI
;
A
#
# COMPACT_ATOMS: atom_id res chain seq x y z
N MET A 1 -3.67 8.31 13.73
CA MET A 1 -4.34 7.17 13.07
C MET A 1 -4.31 5.94 13.97
N ILE A 2 -5.40 5.16 14.07
CA ILE A 2 -5.44 3.90 14.84
C ILE A 2 -5.17 2.73 13.88
N PRO A 3 -4.32 1.76 14.23
CA PRO A 3 -4.20 0.50 13.50
C PRO A 3 -5.54 -0.22 13.27
N LEU A 4 -5.96 -0.36 12.01
CA LEU A 4 -7.10 -1.22 11.66
C LEU A 4 -6.59 -2.59 11.21
N LYS A 5 -7.30 -3.63 11.63
CA LYS A 5 -7.06 -4.98 11.14
C LYS A 5 -7.49 -5.09 9.66
N ILE A 6 -6.72 -5.83 8.87
CA ILE A 6 -6.99 -5.98 7.43
C ILE A 6 -8.34 -6.66 7.18
N GLU A 7 -8.77 -7.56 8.06
CA GLU A 7 -10.07 -8.23 7.97
C GLU A 7 -11.21 -7.21 8.04
N THR A 8 -11.08 -6.19 8.88
CA THR A 8 -12.08 -5.12 8.99
C THR A 8 -12.21 -4.35 7.66
N LEU A 9 -11.09 -4.11 6.98
CA LEU A 9 -11.09 -3.47 5.65
C LEU A 9 -11.73 -4.39 4.61
N LEU A 10 -11.31 -5.65 4.56
CA LEU A 10 -11.77 -6.61 3.55
C LEU A 10 -13.24 -7.01 3.69
N GLU A 11 -13.78 -7.01 4.90
CA GLU A 11 -15.20 -7.28 5.17
C GLU A 11 -16.12 -6.10 4.83
N GLY A 12 -15.59 -4.98 4.33
CA GLY A 12 -16.38 -3.81 3.92
C GLY A 12 -17.13 -3.14 5.07
N ARG A 13 -16.74 -3.42 6.32
CA ARG A 13 -17.40 -2.89 7.54
C ARG A 13 -16.94 -1.47 7.89
N VAL A 14 -16.00 -0.92 7.15
CA VAL A 14 -15.51 0.45 7.35
C VAL A 14 -16.31 1.39 6.44
N VAL A 15 -17.03 2.33 7.04
CA VAL A 15 -17.81 3.39 6.38
C VAL A 15 -16.89 4.51 5.84
N GLU A 16 -15.67 4.16 5.46
CA GLU A 16 -14.64 5.11 4.98
C GLU A 16 -13.91 4.48 3.79
N HIS A 17 -14.66 4.18 2.71
CA HIS A 17 -14.07 3.67 1.45
C HIS A 17 -12.94 4.57 0.93
N ASP A 18 -13.01 5.87 1.21
CA ASP A 18 -12.00 6.87 0.82
C ASP A 18 -10.66 6.71 1.56
N ARG A 19 -10.57 5.83 2.58
CA ARG A 19 -9.36 5.64 3.39
C ARG A 19 -8.60 4.35 3.09
N VAL A 20 -9.05 3.55 2.13
CA VAL A 20 -8.38 2.32 1.71
C VAL A 20 -8.30 2.22 0.19
N GLU A 21 -7.10 1.97 -0.32
CA GLU A 21 -6.88 1.61 -1.71
C GLU A 21 -6.49 0.14 -1.82
N TYR A 22 -7.19 -0.59 -2.70
CA TYR A 22 -6.85 -1.96 -3.04
C TYR A 22 -6.09 -2.00 -4.37
N LYS A 23 -4.97 -2.72 -4.41
CA LYS A 23 -4.12 -2.88 -5.58
C LYS A 23 -3.93 -4.36 -5.87
N THR A 24 -4.19 -4.78 -7.11
CA THR A 24 -4.02 -6.18 -7.50
C THR A 24 -2.57 -6.66 -7.35
N GLY A 25 -1.59 -5.80 -7.61
CA GLY A 25 -0.17 -6.15 -7.52
C GLY A 25 0.74 -4.95 -7.27
N TRP A 26 2.04 -5.20 -7.23
CA TRP A 26 3.05 -4.17 -7.03
C TRP A 26 3.31 -3.36 -8.31
N ASN A 27 2.97 -2.08 -8.27
CA ASN A 27 3.39 -1.07 -9.24
C ASN A 27 4.02 0.10 -8.45
N PRO A 28 5.36 0.29 -8.52
CA PRO A 28 6.03 1.31 -7.73
C PRO A 28 5.48 2.71 -7.95
N ASN A 29 5.21 3.10 -9.20
CA ASN A 29 4.77 4.46 -9.49
C ASN A 29 3.40 4.72 -8.86
N ASP A 30 2.44 3.85 -9.13
CA ASP A 30 1.07 3.95 -8.61
C ASP A 30 1.06 3.94 -7.07
N ILE A 31 1.74 2.98 -6.45
CA ILE A 31 1.69 2.82 -4.98
C ILE A 31 2.44 3.94 -4.26
N ILE A 32 3.57 4.41 -4.76
CA ILE A 32 4.31 5.52 -4.13
C ILE A 32 3.53 6.83 -4.25
N HIS A 33 2.82 7.04 -5.35
CA HIS A 33 1.89 8.16 -5.48
C HIS A 33 0.75 8.07 -4.45
N SER A 34 0.12 6.91 -4.27
CA SER A 34 -0.91 6.71 -3.23
C SER A 34 -0.36 6.94 -1.82
N ILE A 35 0.86 6.47 -1.52
CA ILE A 35 1.52 6.73 -0.23
C ILE A 35 1.68 8.24 0.00
N CYS A 36 2.16 8.98 -1.00
CA CYS A 36 2.32 10.43 -0.88
C CYS A 36 0.98 11.14 -0.72
N ALA A 37 -0.07 10.70 -1.42
CA ALA A 37 -1.42 11.25 -1.28
C ALA A 37 -1.94 11.07 0.14
N PHE A 38 -1.85 9.87 0.71
CA PHE A 38 -2.24 9.61 2.10
C PHE A 38 -1.36 10.36 3.11
N ALA A 39 -0.06 10.42 2.89
CA ALA A 39 0.86 11.15 3.79
C ALA A 39 0.58 12.66 3.82
N ASN A 40 0.16 13.25 2.70
CA ASN A 40 -0.22 14.66 2.60
C ASN A 40 -1.60 14.95 3.18
N ASP A 41 -2.44 13.93 3.34
CA ASP A 41 -3.75 14.02 3.99
C ASP A 41 -4.65 15.14 3.46
N TYR A 42 -4.68 15.34 2.14
CA TYR A 42 -5.49 16.39 1.51
C TYR A 42 -6.99 16.26 1.84
N ASP A 43 -7.46 15.04 2.06
CA ASP A 43 -8.83 14.71 2.41
C ASP A 43 -9.11 14.82 3.93
N ASN A 44 -8.12 15.20 4.74
CA ASN A 44 -8.19 15.32 6.20
C ASN A 44 -8.67 14.04 6.89
N THR A 45 -8.29 12.88 6.34
CA THR A 45 -8.63 11.55 6.85
C THR A 45 -7.61 11.03 7.86
N ASN A 46 -6.61 11.85 8.22
CA ASN A 46 -5.46 11.48 9.04
C ASN A 46 -4.66 10.31 8.41
N GLY A 47 -4.58 10.30 7.08
CA GLY A 47 -3.95 9.26 6.28
C GLY A 47 -4.89 8.15 5.81
N GLY A 48 -4.32 7.01 5.42
CA GLY A 48 -5.05 5.88 4.86
C GLY A 48 -4.25 4.57 4.77
N TYR A 49 -4.83 3.61 4.06
CA TYR A 49 -4.36 2.24 3.95
C TYR A 49 -4.21 1.84 2.49
N ILE A 50 -3.17 1.05 2.19
CA ILE A 50 -3.03 0.40 0.89
C ILE A 50 -2.92 -1.10 1.11
N VAL A 51 -3.68 -1.88 0.36
CA VAL A 51 -3.65 -3.34 0.42
C VAL A 51 -3.28 -3.89 -0.96
N ILE A 52 -2.11 -4.52 -1.06
CA ILE A 52 -1.58 -5.13 -2.29
C ILE A 52 -1.91 -6.62 -2.30
N GLY A 53 -2.31 -7.14 -3.47
CA GLY A 53 -2.79 -8.51 -3.66
C GLY A 53 -4.32 -8.60 -3.68
N VAL A 54 -5.02 -7.46 -3.79
CA VAL A 54 -6.48 -7.40 -3.76
C VAL A 54 -6.98 -6.62 -4.96
N LYS A 55 -7.83 -7.25 -5.77
CA LYS A 55 -8.52 -6.58 -6.85
C LYS A 55 -9.61 -5.66 -6.31
N GLU A 56 -9.81 -4.54 -6.99
CA GLU A 56 -10.76 -3.49 -6.64
C GLU A 56 -11.89 -3.39 -7.66
N SER A 57 -13.09 -3.04 -7.20
CA SER A 57 -14.23 -2.63 -8.04
C SER A 57 -15.15 -1.67 -7.26
N ASN A 58 -15.22 -0.41 -7.69
CA ASN A 58 -15.98 0.68 -7.06
C ASN A 58 -15.63 0.91 -5.56
N GLY A 59 -14.35 0.98 -5.22
CA GLY A 59 -13.80 1.16 -3.88
C GLY A 59 -13.87 -0.09 -3.01
N MET A 60 -14.27 -1.23 -3.57
CA MET A 60 -14.52 -2.46 -2.81
C MET A 60 -13.59 -3.60 -3.23
N PRO A 61 -13.15 -4.44 -2.28
CA PRO A 61 -12.36 -5.61 -2.59
C PRO A 61 -13.20 -6.66 -3.33
N VAL A 62 -12.64 -7.24 -4.38
CA VAL A 62 -13.25 -8.32 -5.15
C VAL A 62 -12.72 -9.66 -4.65
N PHE A 63 -13.65 -10.58 -4.36
CA PHE A 63 -13.33 -11.95 -3.98
C PHE A 63 -13.50 -12.92 -5.17
N PRO A 64 -12.72 -14.01 -5.23
CA PRO A 64 -11.65 -14.40 -4.30
C PRO A 64 -10.43 -13.46 -4.40
N LEU A 65 -9.70 -13.31 -3.28
CA LEU A 65 -8.49 -12.49 -3.24
C LEU A 65 -7.39 -13.14 -4.07
N GLU A 66 -6.66 -12.36 -4.85
CA GLU A 66 -5.59 -12.86 -5.72
C GLU A 66 -4.31 -13.18 -4.92
N GLY A 67 -4.02 -12.38 -3.90
CA GLY A 67 -2.81 -12.50 -3.10
C GLY A 67 -1.55 -12.09 -3.86
N VAL A 68 -0.45 -12.08 -3.12
CA VAL A 68 0.90 -11.89 -3.64
C VAL A 68 1.63 -13.23 -3.52
N PRO A 69 2.30 -13.71 -4.58
CA PRO A 69 3.10 -14.94 -4.48
C PRO A 69 4.17 -14.83 -3.39
N LYS A 70 4.30 -15.89 -2.57
CA LYS A 70 5.16 -15.89 -1.38
C LYS A 70 6.62 -15.52 -1.70
N GLU A 71 7.11 -16.02 -2.83
CA GLU A 71 8.45 -15.79 -3.34
C GLU A 71 8.72 -14.33 -3.75
N LYS A 72 7.67 -13.50 -3.93
CA LYS A 72 7.78 -12.08 -4.27
C LYS A 72 7.63 -11.15 -3.06
N LEU A 73 7.21 -11.67 -1.90
CA LEU A 73 6.92 -10.84 -0.73
C LEU A 73 8.15 -10.05 -0.26
N ASP A 74 9.30 -10.71 -0.18
CA ASP A 74 10.54 -10.09 0.28
C ASP A 74 11.05 -9.04 -0.71
N SER A 75 11.00 -9.33 -2.01
CA SER A 75 11.44 -8.38 -3.05
C SER A 75 10.55 -7.14 -3.08
N ILE A 76 9.22 -7.31 -3.01
CA ILE A 76 8.28 -6.19 -3.01
C ILE A 76 8.46 -5.33 -1.75
N GLN A 77 8.62 -5.92 -0.56
CA GLN A 77 8.88 -5.15 0.67
C GLN A 77 10.17 -4.33 0.57
N GLN A 78 11.24 -4.92 0.03
CA GLN A 78 12.50 -4.21 -0.17
C GLN A 78 12.36 -3.06 -1.16
N GLU A 79 11.66 -3.27 -2.29
CA GLU A 79 11.38 -2.21 -3.25
C GLU A 79 10.56 -1.09 -2.61
N ILE A 80 9.44 -1.40 -1.94
CA ILE A 80 8.63 -0.40 -1.22
C ILE A 80 9.52 0.46 -0.32
N PHE A 81 10.38 -0.16 0.48
CA PHE A 81 11.31 0.56 1.36
C PHE A 81 12.28 1.44 0.57
N GLN A 82 12.90 0.93 -0.49
CA GLN A 82 13.84 1.69 -1.33
C GLN A 82 13.18 2.92 -1.97
N TYR A 83 11.98 2.78 -2.51
CA TYR A 83 11.24 3.90 -3.10
C TYR A 83 10.76 4.90 -2.05
N CYS A 84 10.27 4.44 -0.90
CA CYS A 84 9.86 5.29 0.21
C CYS A 84 11.02 6.15 0.75
N ASN A 85 12.24 5.60 0.78
CA ASN A 85 13.44 6.37 1.16
C ASN A 85 13.75 7.53 0.20
N GLN A 86 13.22 7.52 -1.02
CA GLN A 86 13.43 8.55 -2.03
C GLN A 86 12.30 9.60 -2.05
N ILE A 87 11.22 9.40 -1.28
CA ILE A 87 10.19 10.43 -1.09
C ILE A 87 10.82 11.65 -0.40
N ILE A 88 10.43 12.86 -0.80
CA ILE A 88 10.92 14.12 -0.22
C ILE A 88 9.74 14.90 0.37
N PRO A 89 9.75 15.22 1.68
CA PRO A 89 10.68 14.70 2.70
C PRO A 89 10.51 13.18 2.91
N ARG A 90 11.54 12.52 3.46
CA ARG A 90 11.54 11.06 3.66
C ARG A 90 10.30 10.61 4.43
N TYR A 91 9.59 9.64 3.87
CA TYR A 91 8.39 9.05 4.46
C TYR A 91 8.44 7.53 4.32
N ILE A 92 8.17 6.81 5.40
CA ILE A 92 8.12 5.34 5.39
C ILE A 92 6.81 4.93 6.08
N PRO A 93 5.88 4.29 5.36
CA PRO A 93 4.68 3.75 5.97
C PRO A 93 5.03 2.54 6.84
N ARG A 94 4.11 2.14 7.72
CA ARG A 94 4.22 0.82 8.35
C ARG A 94 3.86 -0.23 7.32
N ILE A 95 4.72 -1.24 7.15
CA ILE A 95 4.56 -2.33 6.19
C ILE A 95 4.31 -3.62 6.97
N GLU A 96 3.29 -4.38 6.59
CA GLU A 96 2.94 -5.65 7.20
C GLU A 96 2.59 -6.67 6.12
N VAL A 97 3.13 -7.88 6.23
CA VAL A 97 2.71 -9.01 5.40
C VAL A 97 1.70 -9.82 6.18
N VAL A 98 0.54 -10.08 5.58
CA VAL A 98 -0.55 -10.81 6.23
C VAL A 98 -0.86 -12.08 5.45
N ASP A 99 -0.91 -13.23 6.13
CA ASP A 99 -1.49 -14.47 5.61
C ASP A 99 -3.00 -14.45 5.92
N TYR A 100 -3.81 -14.14 4.91
CA TYR A 100 -5.25 -13.92 5.13
C TYR A 100 -5.93 -15.21 5.57
N LYS A 101 -6.49 -15.19 6.79
CA LYS A 101 -7.16 -16.34 7.44
C LYS A 101 -6.32 -17.62 7.55
N ASP A 102 -5.00 -17.49 7.49
CA ASP A 102 -4.08 -18.64 7.49
C ASP A 102 -4.33 -19.61 6.32
N GLU A 103 -4.86 -19.11 5.18
CA GLU A 103 -5.20 -19.91 4.00
C GLU A 103 -4.06 -19.93 2.94
N GLY A 104 -2.92 -19.28 3.21
CA GLY A 104 -1.79 -19.15 2.28
C GLY A 104 -1.98 -18.04 1.26
N ILE A 105 -2.94 -17.13 1.47
CA ILE A 105 -3.20 -15.96 0.62
C ILE A 105 -2.48 -14.76 1.25
N TYR A 106 -1.28 -14.47 0.76
CA TYR A 106 -0.46 -13.39 1.31
C TYR A 106 -0.85 -12.03 0.75
N LEU A 107 -0.93 -11.02 1.60
CA LEU A 107 -1.20 -9.63 1.26
C LEU A 107 -0.11 -8.74 1.83
N ILE A 108 0.17 -7.61 1.16
CA ILE A 108 1.04 -6.57 1.72
C ILE A 108 0.16 -5.39 2.10
N TYR A 109 0.20 -5.05 3.38
CA TYR A 109 -0.64 -4.05 4.01
C TYR A 109 0.22 -2.86 4.45
N LEU A 110 -0.10 -1.68 3.91
CA LEU A 110 0.61 -0.43 4.18
C LEU A 110 -0.27 0.51 4.99
N TRP A 111 0.26 1.02 6.10
CA TRP A 111 -0.41 2.07 6.89
C TRP A 111 0.32 3.38 6.67
N CYS A 112 -0.38 4.30 6.01
CA CYS A 112 0.12 5.60 5.65
C CYS A 112 -0.54 6.64 6.56
N SER A 113 0.04 6.93 7.73
CA SER A 113 -0.42 8.03 8.58
C SER A 113 -0.14 9.39 7.93
N ALA A 114 -0.99 10.38 8.18
CA ALA A 114 -0.67 11.77 7.84
C ALA A 114 0.71 12.14 8.40
N GLY A 115 1.52 12.81 7.58
CA GLY A 115 2.87 13.21 7.95
C GLY A 115 2.94 14.69 8.31
N ASP A 116 3.80 15.02 9.29
CA ASP A 116 3.87 16.37 9.86
C ASP A 116 4.82 17.31 9.10
N SER A 117 5.54 16.80 8.08
CA SER A 117 6.64 17.51 7.42
C SER A 117 6.36 17.89 5.96
N GLY A 118 5.14 17.63 5.46
CA GLY A 118 4.79 17.75 4.04
C GLY A 118 4.95 19.15 3.43
N PRO A 119 4.80 19.28 2.09
CA PRO A 119 4.24 18.27 1.21
C PRO A 119 5.23 17.15 0.85
N TYR A 120 4.76 15.90 0.90
CA TYR A 120 5.45 14.69 0.46
C TYR A 120 5.34 14.52 -1.05
N GLN A 121 6.47 14.34 -1.70
CA GLN A 121 6.56 14.20 -3.15
C GLN A 121 7.24 12.88 -3.52
N PRO A 122 6.69 12.14 -4.50
CA PRO A 122 7.36 10.96 -5.03
C PRO A 122 8.68 11.35 -5.69
N PRO A 123 9.63 10.41 -5.83
CA PRO A 123 10.87 10.66 -6.57
C PRO A 123 10.54 11.12 -8.00
N LYS A 124 11.24 12.17 -8.47
CA LYS A 124 11.01 12.78 -9.80
C LYS A 124 11.34 11.84 -10.97
N GLU A 125 12.15 10.82 -10.70
CA GLU A 125 12.51 9.78 -11.64
C GLU A 125 12.11 8.45 -11.04
N SER A 126 11.26 7.69 -11.73
CA SER A 126 11.15 6.26 -11.44
C SER A 126 12.56 5.67 -11.64
N PRO A 127 13.16 4.97 -10.67
CA PRO A 127 14.28 4.09 -10.95
C PRO A 127 13.91 3.22 -12.16
N PRO A 128 14.85 2.98 -13.09
CA PRO A 128 14.57 2.09 -14.20
C PRO A 128 14.03 0.76 -13.63
N PRO A 129 13.03 0.12 -14.26
CA PRO A 129 12.55 -1.17 -13.82
C PRO A 129 13.78 -2.06 -13.68
N THR A 130 13.99 -2.61 -12.48
CA THR A 130 15.06 -3.57 -12.23
C THR A 130 14.86 -4.67 -13.26
N LEU A 131 15.78 -4.73 -14.23
CA LEU A 131 15.85 -5.78 -15.22
C LEU A 131 15.83 -7.09 -14.45
N SER A 132 14.68 -7.76 -14.45
CA SER A 132 14.62 -9.19 -14.18
C SER A 132 15.32 -9.82 -15.37
N THR A 133 16.64 -9.98 -15.22
CA THR A 133 17.47 -10.75 -16.12
C THR A 133 16.84 -12.13 -16.28
N ILE A 134 16.48 -12.42 -17.52
CA ILE A 134 16.39 -13.73 -18.19
C ILE A 134 17.04 -14.91 -17.47
#